data_AF-A0A1G5V5D0-F1
#
_entry.id   AF-A0A1G5V5D0-F1
#
_cell.length_a   1.000
_cell.length_b   1.000
_cell.length_c   1.000
_cell.angle_alpha   90.00
_cell.angle_beta   90.00
_cell.angle_gamma   90.00
#
_symmetry.space_group_name_H-M   'P 1'
#
loop_
_entity.id
_entity.type
_entity.pdbx_description
1 polymer ?
#
loop_
_entity_poly.entity_id
_entity_poly.type
_entity_poly.pdbx_seq_one_letter_code
_entity_poly.pdbx_strand_id
1 'polypeptide(L)'
;MARSLLEAVCKLILDGAGVNYGDAPDINKLYGMASEQLKLSPSQHADKDFKRILGGCTSVIEGLGGLRNRLGDSHGKGATWIKPAPRHAELAVNLAGAMATFLIATWEFRQGKEA
;
A
#
# COMPACT_ATOMS: atom_id res chain seq x y z
N MET A 1 9.55 8.13 -0.62
CA MET A 1 8.44 8.87 0.02
C MET A 1 7.12 8.13 -0.12
N ALA A 2 6.61 7.87 -1.33
CA ALA A 2 5.35 7.14 -1.56
C ALA A 2 5.23 5.81 -0.77
N ARG A 3 6.24 4.94 -0.86
CA ARG A 3 6.29 3.67 -0.09
C ARG A 3 6.27 3.90 1.43
N SER A 4 7.11 4.80 1.93
CA SER A 4 7.26 5.05 3.36
C SER A 4 5.99 5.60 4.01
N LEU A 5 5.22 6.41 3.27
CA LEU A 5 3.89 6.86 3.70
C LEU A 5 2.97 5.66 3.94
N LEU A 6 2.87 4.76 2.96
CA LEU A 6 2.00 3.59 3.06
C LEU A 6 2.49 2.61 4.12
N GLU A 7 3.79 2.43 4.29
CA GLU A 7 4.36 1.63 5.40
C GLU A 7 3.93 2.21 6.75
N ALA A 8 4.03 3.53 6.93
CA ALA A 8 3.62 4.20 8.16
C ALA A 8 2.12 4.05 8.43
N VAL A 9 1.27 4.22 7.41
CA VAL A 9 -0.19 4.06 7.55
C VAL A 9 -0.57 2.62 7.88
N CYS A 10 0.01 1.63 7.20
CA CYS A 10 -0.28 0.23 7.49
C CYS A 10 0.15 -0.14 8.92
N LYS A 11 1.33 0.32 9.37
CA LYS A 11 1.79 0.12 10.76
C LYS A 11 0.85 0.77 11.76
N LEU A 12 0.44 2.02 11.53
CA LEU A 12 -0.51 2.72 12.40
C LEU A 12 -1.82 1.94 12.59
N ILE A 13 -2.34 1.36 11.51
CA ILE A 13 -3.57 0.55 11.56
C ILE A 13 -3.34 -0.74 12.32
N LEU A 14 -2.22 -1.44 12.07
CA LEU A 14 -1.90 -2.70 12.73
C LEU A 14 -1.59 -2.51 14.22
N ASP A 15 -0.85 -1.46 14.58
CA ASP A 15 -0.59 -1.06 15.96
C ASP A 15 -1.90 -0.74 16.68
N GLY A 16 -2.78 0.04 16.03
CA GLY A 16 -4.12 0.36 16.55
C GLY A 16 -5.05 -0.85 16.68
N ALA A 17 -4.84 -1.90 15.88
CA ALA A 17 -5.54 -3.17 15.95
C ALA A 17 -4.88 -4.19 16.89
N GLY A 18 -3.72 -3.88 17.48
CA GLY A 18 -2.95 -4.80 18.33
C GLY A 18 -2.34 -5.99 17.59
N VAL A 19 -2.10 -5.86 16.28
CA VAL A 19 -1.57 -6.94 15.43
C VAL A 19 -0.06 -6.81 15.28
N ASN A 20 0.67 -7.83 15.74
CA ASN A 20 2.12 -7.90 15.55
C ASN A 20 2.49 -8.27 14.10
N TYR A 21 3.32 -7.45 13.47
CA TYR A 21 3.81 -7.65 12.09
C TYR A 21 5.29 -8.06 11.99
N GLY A 22 5.96 -8.31 13.12
CA GLY A 22 7.37 -8.70 13.21
C GLY A 22 8.35 -7.54 13.00
N ASP A 23 9.64 -7.85 12.94
CA ASP A 23 10.70 -6.83 13.05
C ASP A 23 10.96 -6.04 11.74
N ALA A 24 10.73 -6.66 10.58
CA ALA A 24 11.03 -6.04 9.29
C ALA A 24 10.12 -6.52 8.14
N PRO A 25 8.78 -6.43 8.28
CA PRO A 25 7.89 -6.79 7.18
C PRO A 25 8.06 -5.82 6.00
N ASP A 26 7.99 -6.35 4.78
CA ASP A 26 7.87 -5.51 3.60
C ASP A 26 6.46 -4.87 3.50
N ILE A 27 6.33 -3.89 2.61
CA ILE A 27 5.07 -3.17 2.42
C ILE A 27 3.94 -4.07 1.93
N ASN A 28 4.22 -5.12 1.16
CA ASN A 28 3.17 -6.00 0.65
C ASN A 28 2.57 -6.82 1.80
N LYS A 29 3.42 -7.33 2.68
CA LYS A 29 2.99 -8.03 3.90
C LYS A 29 2.22 -7.10 4.84
N LEU A 30 2.74 -5.89 5.08
CA LEU A 30 2.06 -4.89 5.92
C LEU A 30 0.67 -4.56 5.37
N TYR A 31 0.56 -4.32 4.06
CA TYR A 31 -0.71 -4.01 3.42
C TYR A 31 -1.68 -5.19 3.48
N GLY A 32 -1.24 -6.42 3.18
CA GLY A 32 -2.10 -7.60 3.27
C GLY A 32 -2.72 -7.76 4.67
N MET A 33 -1.89 -7.64 5.71
CA MET A 33 -2.35 -7.70 7.11
C MET A 33 -3.32 -6.56 7.44
N ALA A 34 -3.02 -5.33 7.03
CA ALA A 34 -3.89 -4.18 7.28
C ALA A 34 -5.23 -4.32 6.53
N SER A 35 -5.22 -4.75 5.26
CA SER A 35 -6.42 -5.00 4.47
C SER A 35 -7.33 -6.07 5.10
N GLU A 36 -6.75 -7.12 5.68
CA GLU A 36 -7.52 -8.12 6.43
C GLU A 36 -8.22 -7.52 7.65
N GLN A 37 -7.51 -6.69 8.44
CA GLN A 37 -8.09 -6.00 9.60
C GLN A 37 -9.21 -5.02 9.22
N LEU A 38 -9.05 -4.35 8.07
CA LEU A 38 -10.04 -3.42 7.54
C LEU A 38 -11.23 -4.09 6.85
N LYS A 39 -11.20 -5.42 6.71
CA LYS A 39 -12.15 -6.21 5.90
C LYS A 39 -12.22 -5.76 4.44
N LEU A 40 -11.07 -5.41 3.87
CA LEU A 40 -10.90 -5.02 2.47
C LEU A 40 -10.41 -6.18 1.60
N SER A 41 -10.35 -7.40 2.14
CA SER A 41 -9.89 -8.54 1.37
C SER A 41 -10.90 -8.86 0.27
N PRO A 42 -10.49 -9.05 -1.01
CA PRO A 42 -11.41 -9.38 -2.09
C PRO A 42 -12.25 -10.64 -1.84
N SER A 43 -11.78 -11.56 -1.00
CA SER A 43 -12.53 -12.75 -0.59
C SER A 43 -13.74 -12.43 0.30
N GLN A 44 -13.80 -11.25 0.91
CA GLN A 44 -14.83 -10.81 1.85
C GLN A 44 -15.93 -9.95 1.21
N HIS A 45 -15.79 -9.57 -0.07
CA HIS A 45 -16.80 -8.80 -0.81
C HIS A 45 -17.57 -9.70 -1.77
N ALA A 46 -18.87 -9.46 -1.98
CA ALA A 46 -19.67 -10.20 -2.95
C ALA A 46 -19.63 -9.55 -4.35
N ASP A 47 -19.49 -8.24 -4.40
CA ASP A 47 -19.56 -7.45 -5.62
C ASP A 47 -18.29 -7.60 -6.49
N LYS A 48 -18.50 -7.90 -7.79
CA LYS A 48 -17.43 -8.16 -8.76
C LYS A 48 -16.60 -6.91 -9.05
N ASP A 49 -17.22 -5.74 -9.07
CA ASP A 49 -16.55 -4.48 -9.41
C ASP A 49 -15.70 -4.01 -8.25
N PHE A 50 -16.20 -4.12 -7.02
CA PHE A 50 -15.39 -3.85 -5.83
C PHE A 50 -14.19 -4.79 -5.68
N LYS A 51 -14.36 -6.09 -5.97
CA LYS A 51 -13.22 -7.03 -6.01
C LYS A 51 -12.15 -6.58 -6.99
N ARG A 52 -12.54 -6.11 -8.17
CA ARG A 52 -11.61 -5.64 -9.20
C ARG A 52 -10.89 -4.38 -8.77
N ILE A 53 -11.59 -3.42 -8.16
CA ILE A 53 -11.00 -2.19 -7.63
C ILE A 53 -9.97 -2.52 -6.55
N LEU A 54 -10.34 -3.35 -5.57
CA LEU A 54 -9.45 -3.75 -4.46
C LEU A 54 -8.25 -4.57 -4.95
N GLY A 55 -8.44 -5.43 -5.94
CA GLY A 55 -7.33 -6.11 -6.62
C GLY A 55 -6.37 -5.13 -7.30
N GLY A 56 -6.91 -4.08 -7.93
CA GLY A 56 -6.10 -2.99 -8.49
C GLY A 56 -5.29 -2.22 -7.44
N CYS A 57 -5.89 -1.95 -6.27
CA CYS A 57 -5.21 -1.37 -5.12
C CYS A 57 -4.01 -2.23 -4.67
N THR A 58 -4.17 -3.55 -4.59
CA THR A 58 -3.07 -4.47 -4.29
C THR A 58 -1.94 -4.35 -5.31
N SER A 59 -2.25 -4.34 -6.60
CA SER A 59 -1.23 -4.19 -7.66
C SER A 59 -0.48 -2.85 -7.57
N VAL A 60 -1.16 -1.77 -7.16
CA VAL A 60 -0.53 -0.47 -6.93
C VAL A 60 0.48 -0.56 -5.79
N ILE A 61 0.11 -1.18 -4.66
CA ILE A 61 1.01 -1.36 -3.50
C ILE A 61 2.25 -2.17 -3.90
N GLU A 62 2.06 -3.29 -4.59
CA GLU A 62 3.16 -4.13 -5.08
C GLU A 62 4.10 -3.36 -6.02
N GLY A 63 3.54 -2.59 -6.95
CA GLY A 63 4.28 -1.74 -7.86
C GLY A 63 5.11 -0.67 -7.13
N LEU A 64 4.52 -0.01 -6.12
CA LEU A 64 5.18 1.01 -5.29
C LEU A 64 6.28 0.40 -4.40
N GLY A 65 6.05 -0.80 -3.87
CA GLY A 65 7.04 -1.57 -3.11
C GLY A 65 8.28 -1.90 -3.94
N GLY A 66 8.06 -2.39 -5.16
CA GLY A 66 9.13 -2.75 -6.11
C GLY A 66 9.90 -1.56 -6.68
N LEU A 67 9.27 -0.37 -6.80
CA LEU A 67 9.90 0.85 -7.32
C LEU A 67 11.11 1.29 -6.49
N ARG A 68 11.04 1.20 -5.15
CA ARG A 68 12.20 1.51 -4.30
C ARG A 68 13.31 0.49 -4.46
N ASN A 69 12.98 -0.80 -4.54
CA ASN A 69 13.99 -1.87 -4.62
C ASN A 69 14.81 -1.79 -5.92
N ARG A 70 14.21 -1.35 -7.04
CA ARG A 70 14.92 -1.18 -8.33
C ARG A 70 15.67 0.14 -8.48
N LEU A 71 15.26 1.18 -7.73
CA LEU A 71 15.87 2.52 -7.81
C LEU A 71 16.90 2.79 -6.70
N GLY A 72 16.82 2.02 -5.60
CA GLY A 72 17.54 2.28 -4.34
C GLY A 72 18.88 1.57 -4.16
N ASP A 73 19.15 0.41 -4.79
CA ASP A 73 20.44 -0.30 -4.67
C ASP A 73 20.83 -1.01 -5.97
N SER A 74 21.92 -0.69 -6.65
CA SER A 74 23.36 -0.90 -6.31
C SER A 74 23.99 -2.17 -6.90
N HIS A 75 23.27 -3.02 -7.64
CA HIS A 75 23.90 -4.14 -8.37
C HIS A 75 23.45 -4.21 -9.84
N GLY A 76 24.38 -3.94 -10.76
CA GLY A 76 24.32 -4.32 -12.18
C GLY A 76 23.19 -3.70 -13.00
N LYS A 77 23.34 -2.45 -13.44
CA LYS A 77 22.43 -1.87 -14.44
C LYS A 77 22.69 -2.49 -15.81
N GLY A 78 21.91 -3.52 -16.17
CA GLY A 78 21.85 -4.02 -17.55
C GLY A 78 21.35 -2.96 -18.54
N ALA A 79 21.53 -3.21 -19.84
CA ALA A 79 21.32 -2.28 -20.95
C ALA A 79 19.89 -1.69 -21.10
N THR A 80 18.92 -2.13 -20.29
CA THR A 80 17.50 -1.76 -20.37
C THR A 80 17.00 -0.92 -19.18
N TRP A 81 17.90 -0.16 -18.53
CA TRP A 81 17.51 0.73 -17.42
C TRP A 81 16.75 1.97 -17.92
N ILE A 82 15.44 2.03 -17.62
CA ILE A 82 14.60 3.20 -17.91
C ILE A 82 14.67 4.16 -16.71
N LYS A 83 15.17 5.38 -16.94
CA LYS A 83 15.17 6.46 -15.95
C LYS A 83 13.73 6.94 -15.72
N PRO A 84 13.19 6.90 -14.48
CA PRO A 84 11.86 7.44 -14.21
C PRO A 84 11.82 8.95 -14.52
N ALA A 85 10.94 9.37 -15.42
CA ALA A 85 10.61 10.78 -15.62
C ALA A 85 9.81 11.36 -14.44
N PRO A 86 9.85 12.68 -14.18
CA PRO A 86 9.14 13.33 -13.06
C PRO A 86 7.67 12.94 -12.92
N ARG A 87 6.93 12.86 -14.03
CA ARG A 87 5.51 12.43 -14.06
C ARG A 87 5.25 11.05 -13.43
N HIS A 88 6.22 10.12 -13.49
CA HIS A 88 6.07 8.79 -12.86
C HIS A 88 6.20 8.88 -11.35
N ALA A 89 7.07 9.77 -10.85
CA ALA A 89 7.19 10.03 -9.41
C ALA A 89 5.93 10.72 -8.89
N GLU A 90 5.39 11.67 -9.63
CA GLU A 90 4.12 12.34 -9.32
C GLU A 90 2.96 11.34 -9.25
N LEU A 91 2.82 10.47 -10.25
CA LEU A 91 1.81 9.39 -10.23
C LEU A 91 1.96 8.50 -9.00
N ALA A 92 3.19 8.07 -8.68
CA ALA A 92 3.45 7.23 -7.52
C ALA A 92 3.09 7.91 -6.19
N VAL A 93 3.36 9.21 -6.07
CA VAL A 93 2.99 10.00 -4.88
C VAL A 93 1.47 10.15 -4.77
N ASN A 94 0.79 10.49 -5.86
CA ASN A 94 -0.67 10.64 -5.88
C ASN A 94 -1.40 9.33 -5.56
N LEU A 95 -0.94 8.21 -6.12
CA LEU A 95 -1.48 6.88 -5.81
C LEU A 95 -1.26 6.53 -4.34
N ALA A 96 -0.07 6.79 -3.79
CA ALA A 96 0.20 6.55 -2.38
C ALA A 96 -0.66 7.43 -1.46
N GLY A 97 -0.88 8.70 -1.82
CA GLY A 97 -1.75 9.62 -1.08
C GLY A 97 -3.20 9.15 -1.07
N ALA A 98 -3.76 8.81 -2.24
CA ALA A 98 -5.12 8.31 -2.34
C ALA A 98 -5.34 7.02 -1.54
N MET A 99 -4.39 6.08 -1.63
CA MET A 99 -4.40 4.84 -0.86
C MET A 99 -4.33 5.10 0.65
N ALA A 100 -3.42 5.97 1.10
CA ALA A 100 -3.26 6.33 2.51
C ALA A 100 -4.55 6.93 3.08
N THR A 101 -5.14 7.91 2.39
CA THR A 101 -6.40 8.55 2.81
C THR A 101 -7.53 7.53 2.92
N PHE A 102 -7.69 6.66 1.92
CA PHE A 102 -8.73 5.64 1.92
C PHE A 102 -8.57 4.65 3.08
N LEU A 103 -7.35 4.18 3.35
CA LEU A 103 -7.07 3.24 4.45
C LEU A 103 -7.36 3.88 5.82
N ILE A 104 -6.97 5.13 6.04
CA ILE A 104 -7.24 5.85 7.28
C ILE A 104 -8.74 6.08 7.46
N ALA A 105 -9.43 6.58 6.44
CA ALA A 105 -10.88 6.82 6.51
C ALA A 105 -11.64 5.52 6.81
N THR A 106 -11.22 4.40 6.19
CA THR A 106 -11.77 3.08 6.47
C THR A 106 -11.51 2.64 7.90
N TRP A 107 -10.31 2.91 8.43
CA TRP A 107 -9.97 2.60 9.81
C TRP A 107 -10.81 3.41 10.81
N GLU A 108 -10.92 4.72 10.61
CA GLU A 108 -11.68 5.61 11.47
C GLU A 108 -13.17 5.25 11.50
N PHE A 109 -13.76 5.00 10.33
CA PHE A 109 -15.13 4.51 10.21
C PHE A 109 -15.36 3.25 11.03
N ARG A 110 -14.39 2.32 11.02
CA ARG A 110 -14.49 1.06 11.78
C ARG A 110 -14.31 1.23 13.28
N GLN A 111 -13.58 2.25 13.71
CA GLN A 111 -13.42 2.62 15.12
C GLN A 111 -14.62 3.40 15.66
N GLY A 112 -15.67 3.62 14.86
CA GLY A 112 -16.84 4.41 15.26
C GLY A 112 -16.54 5.91 15.37
N LYS A 113 -15.44 6.37 14.78
CA LYS A 113 -15.19 7.80 14.59
C LYS A 113 -15.94 8.20 13.32
N GLU A 114 -16.87 9.15 13.43
CA GLU A 114 -17.52 9.73 12.26
C GLU A 114 -16.43 10.29 11.33
N ALA A 115 -16.43 9.81 10.09
CA ALA A 115 -15.46 10.15 9.04
C ALA A 115 -15.79 11.49 8.39
#